data_AF-A0A1J5KQQ5-F1
#
_entry.id   AF-A0A1J5KQQ5-F1
#
_cell.length_a   1.000
_cell.length_b   1.000
_cell.length_c   1.000
_cell.angle_alpha   90.00
_cell.angle_beta   90.00
_cell.angle_gamma   90.00
#
_symmetry.space_group_name_H-M   'P 1'
#
loop_
_entity.id
_entity.type
_entity.pdbx_description
1 polymer ?
#
loop_
_entity_poly.entity_id
_entity_poly.type
_entity_poly.pdbx_seq_one_letter_code
_entity_poly.pdbx_strand_id
1 'polypeptide(L)'
;MECYYQSFQDNGIEIKKLIHDYENLLINEGFLKDNSAKSYITFLQNFSNQNIYTPSKFFCVESQNIKKLNEVNYLECRKLVLEDFKHTNTSKLESIEKAVINNSNPQNVVKDMLKVLTKEDFEIEYYKRQAFLVFCLIDTEAGLKKRDD
;
A
#
# COMPACT_ATOMS: atom_id res chain seq x y z
N MET A 1 -2.45 -8.14 9.71
CA MET A 1 -3.09 -8.48 8.42
C MET A 1 -4.21 -9.51 8.56
N GLU A 2 -4.18 -10.41 9.55
CA GLU A 2 -5.21 -11.45 9.69
C GLU A 2 -6.64 -10.91 9.86
N CYS A 3 -6.88 -9.93 10.73
CA CYS A 3 -8.22 -9.31 10.84
C CYS A 3 -8.67 -8.64 9.54
N TYR A 4 -7.74 -8.14 8.73
CA TYR A 4 -8.06 -7.54 7.43
C TYR A 4 -8.52 -8.62 6.45
N TYR A 5 -7.88 -9.79 6.45
CA TYR A 5 -8.32 -10.92 5.63
C TYR A 5 -9.69 -11.46 6.04
N GLN A 6 -9.94 -11.56 7.34
CA GLN A 6 -11.23 -11.99 7.87
C GLN A 6 -12.36 -10.97 7.62
N SER A 7 -12.04 -9.75 7.19
CA SER A 7 -13.04 -8.77 6.78
C SER A 7 -13.59 -9.01 5.36
N PHE A 8 -13.02 -9.94 4.59
CA PHE A 8 -13.55 -10.33 3.28
C PHE A 8 -14.46 -11.56 3.39
N GLN A 9 -15.46 -11.64 2.49
CA GLN A 9 -16.42 -12.76 2.46
C GLN A 9 -15.77 -14.13 2.26
N ASP A 10 -14.61 -14.17 1.60
CA ASP A 10 -13.84 -15.38 1.34
C ASP A 10 -12.70 -15.60 2.35
N ASN A 11 -12.73 -14.91 3.50
CA ASN A 11 -11.65 -14.88 4.50
C ASN A 11 -10.30 -14.46 3.90
N GLY A 12 -10.33 -13.63 2.86
CA GLY A 12 -9.18 -12.97 2.28
C GLY A 12 -8.37 -13.81 1.29
N ILE A 13 -8.94 -14.90 0.77
CA ILE A 13 -8.28 -15.76 -0.22
C ILE A 13 -7.90 -14.95 -1.48
N GLU A 14 -8.84 -14.21 -2.06
CA GLU A 14 -8.64 -13.42 -3.27
C GLU A 14 -7.66 -12.26 -3.05
N ILE A 15 -7.74 -11.54 -1.92
CA ILE A 15 -6.82 -10.42 -1.63
C ILE A 15 -5.40 -10.90 -1.31
N LYS A 16 -5.23 -12.04 -0.63
CA LYS A 16 -3.91 -12.66 -0.42
C LYS A 16 -3.28 -13.02 -1.75
N LYS A 17 -4.07 -13.63 -2.64
CA LYS A 17 -3.63 -13.95 -4.00
C LYS A 17 -3.25 -12.68 -4.78
N LEU A 18 -4.07 -11.63 -4.73
CA LEU A 18 -3.76 -10.37 -5.42
C LEU A 18 -2.46 -9.74 -4.91
N ILE A 19 -2.23 -9.71 -3.59
CA ILE A 19 -0.98 -9.19 -2.99
C ILE A 19 0.23 -9.93 -3.54
N HIS A 20 0.17 -11.26 -3.57
CA HIS A 20 1.25 -12.10 -4.10
C HIS A 20 1.45 -11.93 -5.61
N ASP A 21 0.36 -11.94 -6.39
CA ASP A 21 0.41 -11.81 -7.84
C ASP A 21 0.92 -10.42 -8.26
N TYR A 22 0.58 -9.38 -7.51
CA TYR A 22 1.07 -8.02 -7.74
C TYR A 22 2.54 -7.85 -7.34
N GLU A 23 3.01 -8.47 -6.24
CA GLU A 23 4.45 -8.48 -5.90
C GLU A 23 5.26 -9.11 -7.04
N ASN A 24 4.80 -10.25 -7.57
CA ASN A 24 5.45 -10.90 -8.71
C ASN A 24 5.39 -10.07 -9.99
N LEU A 25 4.29 -9.35 -10.25
CA LEU A 25 4.20 -8.41 -11.37
C LEU A 25 5.29 -7.33 -11.26
N LEU A 26 5.43 -6.70 -10.09
CA LEU A 26 6.45 -5.68 -9.86
C LEU A 26 7.88 -6.22 -9.98
N ILE A 27 8.11 -7.47 -9.60
CA ILE A 27 9.40 -8.15 -9.80
C ILE A 27 9.66 -8.37 -11.30
N ASN A 28 8.68 -8.91 -12.02
CA ASN A 28 8.81 -9.21 -13.45
C ASN A 28 9.00 -7.95 -14.30
N GLU A 29 8.38 -6.84 -13.90
CA GLU A 29 8.50 -5.54 -14.58
C GLU A 29 9.71 -4.72 -14.10
N GLY A 30 10.50 -5.25 -13.15
CA GLY A 30 11.76 -4.66 -12.71
C GLY A 30 11.63 -3.50 -11.72
N PHE A 31 10.44 -3.26 -11.16
CA PHE A 31 10.25 -2.30 -10.06
C PHE A 31 10.86 -2.83 -8.76
N LEU A 32 10.70 -4.12 -8.51
CA LEU A 32 11.32 -4.84 -7.40
C LEU A 32 12.36 -5.81 -7.95
N LYS A 33 13.48 -5.98 -7.23
CA LYS A 33 14.45 -7.03 -7.58
C LYS A 33 13.97 -8.41 -7.12
N ASP A 34 13.35 -8.46 -5.96
CA ASP A 34 12.82 -9.64 -5.29
C ASP A 34 11.82 -9.22 -4.21
N ASN A 35 11.31 -10.17 -3.42
CA ASN A 35 10.37 -9.91 -2.32
C ASN A 35 11.05 -9.47 -1.01
N SER A 36 12.35 -9.17 -1.00
CA SER A 36 13.04 -8.76 0.23
C SER A 36 12.68 -7.33 0.61
N ALA A 37 12.70 -7.03 1.90
CA ALA A 37 12.54 -5.67 2.40
C ALA A 37 13.48 -4.63 1.75
N LYS A 38 14.69 -5.05 1.36
CA LYS A 38 15.66 -4.19 0.67
C LYS A 38 15.11 -3.72 -0.68
N SER A 39 14.47 -4.61 -1.43
CA SER A 39 13.91 -4.29 -2.75
C SER A 39 12.83 -3.22 -2.65
N TYR A 40 11.98 -3.27 -1.63
CA TYR A 40 10.94 -2.26 -1.38
C TYR A 40 11.52 -0.89 -1.03
N ILE A 41 12.52 -0.83 -0.17
CA ILE A 41 13.20 0.44 0.16
C ILE A 41 13.86 1.05 -1.08
N THR A 42 14.59 0.24 -1.85
CA THR A 42 15.23 0.71 -3.09
C THR A 42 14.18 1.19 -4.10
N PHE A 43 13.07 0.48 -4.26
CA PHE A 43 11.96 0.92 -5.09
C PHE A 43 11.43 2.30 -4.67
N LEU A 44 11.09 2.49 -3.39
CA LEU A 44 10.56 3.77 -2.91
C LEU A 44 11.58 4.91 -3.05
N GLN A 45 12.86 4.64 -2.79
CA GLN A 45 13.94 5.61 -3.02
C GLN A 45 14.01 6.02 -4.48
N ASN A 46 13.95 5.07 -5.42
CA ASN A 46 13.95 5.38 -6.85
C ASN A 46 12.71 6.17 -7.27
N PHE A 47 11.53 5.75 -6.79
CA PHE A 47 10.25 6.42 -7.05
C PHE A 47 10.29 7.90 -6.63
N SER A 48 10.93 8.20 -5.50
CA SER A 48 11.02 9.58 -4.99
C SER A 48 11.96 10.52 -5.78
N ASN A 49 12.84 9.97 -6.63
CA ASN A 49 13.98 10.69 -7.21
C ASN A 49 13.96 10.79 -8.75
N GLN A 50 13.09 10.05 -9.44
CA GLN A 50 13.12 9.93 -10.91
C GLN A 50 11.74 10.16 -11.55
N ASN A 51 11.72 10.39 -12.87
CA ASN A 51 10.47 10.37 -13.65
C ASN A 51 9.80 9.01 -13.50
N ILE A 52 8.55 9.03 -13.06
CA ILE A 52 7.82 7.82 -12.67
C ILE A 52 7.29 7.14 -13.93
N TYR A 53 7.73 5.90 -14.17
CA TYR A 53 7.03 4.95 -15.03
C TYR A 53 6.11 4.08 -14.15
N THR A 54 4.97 3.68 -14.71
CA THR A 54 3.93 2.94 -13.99
C THR A 54 3.92 1.46 -14.38
N PRO A 55 3.52 0.55 -13.48
CA PRO A 55 3.33 -0.85 -13.82
C PRO A 55 2.20 -1.04 -14.83
N SER A 56 2.15 -2.21 -15.47
CA SER A 56 1.09 -2.52 -16.45
C SER A 56 -0.30 -2.60 -15.83
N LYS A 57 -0.38 -2.82 -14.51
CA LYS A 57 -1.61 -2.87 -13.72
C LYS A 57 -1.44 -2.11 -12.42
N PHE A 58 -2.53 -1.58 -11.90
CA PHE A 58 -2.56 -0.86 -10.62
C PHE A 58 -3.26 -1.69 -9.55
N PHE A 59 -2.63 -1.84 -8.39
CA PHE A 59 -3.19 -2.62 -7.28
C PHE A 59 -4.59 -2.14 -6.86
N CYS A 60 -4.81 -0.81 -6.79
CA CYS A 60 -6.11 -0.23 -6.47
C CYS A 60 -7.19 -0.63 -7.48
N VAL A 61 -6.88 -0.67 -8.78
CA VAL A 61 -7.84 -1.08 -9.82
C VAL A 61 -8.15 -2.57 -9.71
N GLU A 62 -7.12 -3.41 -9.64
CA GLU A 62 -7.33 -4.86 -9.52
C GLU A 62 -8.08 -5.22 -8.21
N SER A 63 -7.84 -4.48 -7.12
CA SER A 63 -8.50 -4.72 -5.83
C SER A 63 -10.01 -4.42 -5.83
N GLN A 64 -10.50 -3.61 -6.78
CA GLN A 64 -11.95 -3.34 -6.92
C GLN A 64 -12.72 -4.56 -7.42
N ASN A 65 -12.03 -5.51 -8.06
CA ASN A 65 -12.64 -6.73 -8.59
C ASN A 65 -12.78 -7.86 -7.54
N ILE A 66 -12.22 -7.66 -6.33
CA ILE A 66 -12.30 -8.65 -5.25
C ILE A 66 -13.68 -8.59 -4.60
N LYS A 67 -14.16 -9.75 -4.13
CA LYS A 67 -15.42 -9.85 -3.36
C LYS A 67 -15.54 -8.77 -2.28
N LYS A 68 -16.78 -8.32 -2.06
CA LYS A 68 -17.10 -7.20 -1.18
C LYS A 68 -16.49 -7.39 0.21
N LEU A 69 -15.76 -6.35 0.62
CA LEU A 69 -15.33 -6.12 1.98
C LEU A 69 -16.56 -5.96 2.89
N ASN A 70 -16.58 -6.63 4.03
CA ASN A 70 -17.51 -6.33 5.10
C ASN A 70 -17.00 -5.07 5.83
N GLU A 71 -17.66 -3.94 5.59
CA GLU A 71 -17.25 -2.64 6.14
C GLU A 71 -17.24 -2.61 7.66
N VAL A 72 -18.17 -3.31 8.33
CA VAL A 72 -18.22 -3.37 9.80
C VAL A 72 -17.00 -4.09 10.35
N ASN A 73 -16.71 -5.29 9.83
CA ASN A 73 -15.55 -6.07 10.25
C ASN A 73 -14.23 -5.35 9.90
N TYR A 74 -14.19 -4.65 8.77
CA TYR A 74 -13.04 -3.84 8.38
C TYR A 74 -12.80 -2.67 9.33
N LEU A 75 -13.86 -1.93 9.69
CA LEU A 75 -13.76 -0.82 10.65
C LEU A 75 -13.34 -1.31 12.04
N GLU A 76 -13.84 -2.46 12.48
CA GLU A 76 -13.43 -3.09 13.73
C GLU A 76 -11.95 -3.53 13.69
N CYS A 77 -11.52 -4.19 12.61
CA CYS A 77 -10.11 -4.51 12.39
C CYS A 77 -9.24 -3.25 12.39
N ARG A 78 -9.68 -2.15 11.76
CA ARG A 78 -8.96 -0.88 11.78
C ARG A 78 -8.82 -0.34 13.21
N LYS A 79 -9.86 -0.43 14.05
CA LYS A 79 -9.78 -0.05 15.46
C LYS A 79 -8.78 -0.93 16.23
N LEU A 80 -8.87 -2.25 16.08
CA LEU A 80 -7.95 -3.20 16.72
C LEU A 80 -6.50 -2.94 16.31
N VAL A 81 -6.26 -2.70 15.03
CA VAL A 81 -4.96 -2.28 14.51
C VAL A 81 -4.51 -1.01 15.19
N LEU A 82 -5.32 0.06 15.19
CA LEU A 82 -4.96 1.32 15.85
C LEU A 82 -4.73 1.16 17.36
N GLU A 83 -5.43 0.26 18.05
CA GLU A 83 -5.28 -0.02 19.48
C GLU A 83 -4.03 -0.85 19.80
N ASP A 84 -3.73 -1.91 19.04
CA ASP A 84 -2.48 -2.68 19.15
C ASP A 84 -1.26 -1.78 18.85
N PHE A 85 -1.41 -0.87 17.89
CA PHE A 85 -0.36 0.07 17.53
C PHE A 85 -0.21 1.21 18.56
N LYS A 86 -1.20 1.55 19.40
CA LYS A 86 -1.04 2.54 20.50
C LYS A 86 0.05 2.13 21.48
N HIS A 87 0.37 0.84 21.54
CA HIS A 87 1.39 0.31 22.43
C HIS A 87 2.77 0.17 21.77
N THR A 88 2.90 0.31 20.45
CA THR A 88 4.17 0.00 19.76
C THR A 88 4.54 0.85 18.53
N ASN A 89 3.62 1.47 17.77
CA ASN A 89 3.99 2.19 16.53
C ASN A 89 2.88 3.05 15.85
N THR A 90 1.84 3.53 16.55
CA THR A 90 0.74 4.36 15.98
C THR A 90 1.24 5.56 15.18
N SER A 91 2.39 6.13 15.56
CA SER A 91 2.98 7.27 14.87
C SER A 91 3.26 7.00 13.40
N LYS A 92 3.73 5.80 13.02
CA LYS A 92 4.08 5.49 11.61
C LYS A 92 2.86 5.46 10.71
N LEU A 93 1.78 4.80 11.17
CA LEU A 93 0.53 4.71 10.41
C LEU A 93 -0.09 6.10 10.22
N GLU A 94 -0.20 6.87 11.29
CA GLU A 94 -0.69 8.25 11.21
C GLU A 94 0.19 9.13 10.33
N SER A 95 1.52 8.94 10.37
CA SER A 95 2.45 9.67 9.50
C SER A 95 2.26 9.32 8.03
N ILE A 96 2.00 8.06 7.69
CA ILE A 96 1.71 7.64 6.31
C ILE A 96 0.36 8.22 5.86
N GLU A 97 -0.69 8.13 6.68
CA GLU A 97 -2.00 8.73 6.36
C GLU A 97 -1.88 10.25 6.15
N LYS A 98 -1.16 10.95 7.04
CA LYS A 98 -0.88 12.39 6.90
C LYS A 98 -0.05 12.70 5.66
N ALA A 99 0.92 11.87 5.30
CA ALA A 99 1.71 12.05 4.09
C ALA A 99 0.82 12.05 2.84
N VAL A 100 -0.13 11.12 2.76
CA VAL A 100 -1.10 11.03 1.65
C VAL A 100 -2.05 12.22 1.64
N ILE A 101 -2.58 12.63 2.80
CA ILE A 101 -3.54 13.76 2.89
C ILE A 101 -2.89 15.10 2.53
N ASN A 102 -1.65 15.33 2.99
CA ASN A 102 -1.00 16.62 2.89
C ASN A 102 -0.24 16.84 1.57
N ASN A 103 -0.09 15.80 0.74
CA ASN A 103 0.68 15.88 -0.50
C ASN A 103 -0.15 15.38 -1.70
N SER A 104 -0.33 16.25 -2.69
CA SER A 104 -0.91 15.87 -3.98
C SER A 104 0.11 15.26 -4.95
N ASN A 105 1.42 15.38 -4.66
CA ASN A 105 2.48 14.81 -5.49
C ASN A 105 2.92 13.43 -4.94
N PRO A 106 2.82 12.35 -5.76
CA PRO A 106 3.19 10.99 -5.32
C PRO A 106 4.63 10.87 -4.82
N GLN A 107 5.59 11.56 -5.43
CA GLN A 107 6.99 11.51 -5.02
C GLN A 107 7.17 12.11 -3.62
N ASN A 108 6.45 13.19 -3.30
CA ASN A 108 6.48 13.79 -1.97
C ASN A 108 5.85 12.88 -0.91
N VAL A 109 4.74 12.20 -1.24
CA VAL A 109 4.16 11.17 -0.36
C VAL A 109 5.21 10.10 -0.06
N VAL A 110 5.90 9.57 -1.07
CA VAL A 110 6.93 8.55 -0.87
C VAL A 110 8.12 9.06 -0.07
N LYS A 111 8.56 10.31 -0.28
CA LYS A 111 9.61 10.93 0.55
C LYS A 111 9.20 10.99 2.02
N ASP A 112 7.96 11.33 2.31
CA ASP A 112 7.45 11.39 3.67
C ASP A 112 7.28 9.99 4.29
N MET A 113 6.84 9.00 3.51
CA MET A 113 6.85 7.60 3.94
C MET A 113 8.26 7.12 4.32
N LEU A 114 9.27 7.43 3.51
CA LEU A 114 10.67 7.06 3.76
C LEU A 114 11.29 7.74 4.99
N LYS A 115 10.69 8.81 5.54
CA LYS A 115 11.14 9.42 6.80
C LYS A 115 10.75 8.59 8.03
N VAL A 116 9.73 7.74 7.92
CA VAL A 116 9.17 7.00 9.06
C VAL A 116 9.29 5.49 8.93
N LEU A 117 9.40 4.98 7.70
CA LEU A 117 9.57 3.56 7.42
C LEU A 117 11.05 3.17 7.36
N THR A 118 11.39 2.09 8.05
CA THR A 118 12.70 1.45 7.97
C THR A 118 12.65 0.23 7.06
N LYS A 119 13.81 -0.37 6.80
CA LYS A 119 13.87 -1.62 6.05
C LYS A 119 13.08 -2.73 6.75
N GLU A 120 13.20 -2.85 8.07
CA GLU A 120 12.57 -3.89 8.87
C GLU A 120 11.03 -3.85 8.80
N ASP A 121 10.45 -2.66 8.62
CA ASP A 121 9.01 -2.52 8.42
C ASP A 121 8.55 -3.29 7.16
N PHE A 122 9.36 -3.37 6.10
CA PHE A 122 9.03 -4.11 4.89
C PHE A 122 9.15 -5.64 5.00
N GLU A 123 9.51 -6.17 6.18
CA GLU A 123 9.28 -7.59 6.49
C GLU A 123 7.79 -7.84 6.82
N ILE A 124 7.03 -6.79 7.12
CA ILE A 124 5.61 -6.85 7.41
C ILE A 124 4.82 -6.56 6.12
N GLU A 125 3.97 -7.50 5.74
CA GLU A 125 3.14 -7.45 4.53
C GLU A 125 2.27 -6.19 4.42
N TYR A 126 1.83 -5.63 5.56
CA TYR A 126 1.11 -4.36 5.56
C TYR A 126 1.90 -3.24 4.87
N TYR A 127 3.18 -3.07 5.21
CA TYR A 127 4.01 -1.99 4.65
C TYR A 127 4.40 -2.28 3.21
N LYS A 128 4.63 -3.55 2.85
CA LYS A 128 4.76 -3.97 1.44
C LYS A 128 3.54 -3.55 0.61
N ARG A 129 2.33 -3.80 1.12
CA ARG A 129 1.09 -3.35 0.47
C ARG A 129 1.00 -1.83 0.36
N GLN A 130 1.45 -1.07 1.35
CA GLN A 130 1.49 0.40 1.22
C GLN A 130 2.40 0.85 0.07
N ALA A 131 3.52 0.15 -0.19
CA ALA A 131 4.35 0.45 -1.35
C ALA A 131 3.62 0.19 -2.68
N PHE A 132 2.70 -0.78 -2.77
CA PHE A 132 1.91 -0.98 -3.99
C PHE A 132 0.96 0.20 -4.27
N LEU A 133 0.41 0.78 -3.20
CA LEU A 133 -0.56 1.87 -3.28
C LEU A 133 0.04 3.21 -3.73
N VAL A 134 1.37 3.37 -3.72
CA VAL A 134 2.00 4.62 -4.18
C VAL A 134 1.71 4.89 -5.66
N PHE A 135 1.54 3.84 -6.48
CA PHE A 135 1.16 3.98 -7.88
C PHE A 135 -0.26 4.51 -8.06
N CYS A 136 -1.14 4.27 -7.08
CA CYS A 136 -2.53 4.72 -7.11
C CYS A 136 -2.69 6.22 -6.84
N LEU A 137 -1.61 6.87 -6.41
CA LEU A 137 -1.53 8.33 -6.23
C LEU A 137 -1.23 9.05 -7.55
N ILE A 138 -0.77 8.32 -8.56
CA ILE A 138 -0.42 8.91 -9.85
C ILE A 138 -1.70 9.18 -10.61
N ASP A 139 -1.91 10.45 -10.96
CA ASP A 139 -3.02 10.91 -11.79
C ASP A 139 -2.83 10.32 -13.20
N THR A 140 -3.46 9.17 -13.41
CA THR A 140 -3.63 8.50 -14.69
C THR A 140 -5.13 8.37 -14.93
N GLU A 141 -5.59 7.98 -16.12
CA GLU A 141 -7.01 7.58 -16.30
C GLU A 141 -7.44 6.44 -15.35
N ALA A 142 -6.47 5.76 -14.70
CA ALA A 142 -6.63 4.74 -13.68
C ALA A 142 -6.45 5.24 -12.22
N GLY A 143 -6.01 6.49 -12.02
CA GLY A 143 -5.89 7.14 -10.71
C GLY A 143 -7.26 7.58 -10.21
N LEU A 144 -7.41 7.75 -8.89
CA LEU A 144 -8.64 8.23 -8.26
C LEU A 144 -9.17 9.45 -9.02
N LYS A 145 -10.23 9.27 -9.83
CA LYS A 145 -10.96 10.38 -10.44
C LYS A 145 -11.18 11.42 -9.35
N LYS A 146 -10.68 12.64 -9.55
CA LYS A 146 -11.09 13.79 -8.76
C LYS A 146 -12.61 13.72 -8.64
N ARG A 147 -13.11 13.65 -7.40
CA ARG A 147 -14.50 14.00 -7.16
C ARG A 147 -14.55 15.50 -7.38
N ASP A 148 -15.08 15.89 -8.53
CA ASP A 148 -15.54 17.24 -8.74
C ASP A 148 -16.80 17.40 -7.88
N ASP A 149 -16.64 18.04 -6.71
CA ASP A 149 -17.72 18.66 -5.94
C ASP A 149 -17.32 20.12 -5.64
#